data_AF-A0A397LHX3-F1
#
_entry.id   AF-A0A397LHX3-F1
#
_cell.length_a   1.000
_cell.length_b   1.000
_cell.length_c   1.000
_cell.angle_alpha   90.00
_cell.angle_beta   90.00
_cell.angle_gamma   90.00
#
_symmetry.space_group_name_H-M   'P 1'
#
loop_
_entity.id
_entity.type
_entity.pdbx_description
1 polymer ?
#
loop_
_entity_poly.entity_id
_entity_poly.type
_entity_poly.pdbx_seq_one_letter_code
_entity_poly.pdbx_strand_id
1 'polypeptide(L)'
;MDMKKKDLHTIKSSGFKMPENYLESFDERILKTLETPTSISKVKETGFKVPKNYFEALDDQLIPKLATKDQTKVISLISWKKALYSSAIAASIVLMVALFNTYNDQPTFGDLEISNIEDYISDEDFSNEDFASLFSEDNLTLNAFMDSNLEDSNIEEYLLNNSSLEDLIEE
;
A
#
# COMPACT_ATOMS: atom_id res chain seq x y z
N MET A 1 22.18 24.70 39.87
CA MET A 1 22.83 25.77 39.08
C MET A 1 22.36 25.59 37.64
N ASP A 2 21.19 26.14 37.32
CA ASP A 2 20.52 25.93 36.03
C ASP A 2 21.25 26.68 34.92
N MET A 3 21.81 25.93 33.97
CA MET A 3 22.33 26.50 32.71
C MET A 3 21.13 26.89 31.84
N LYS A 4 20.82 28.19 31.80
CA LYS A 4 19.87 28.74 30.83
C LYS A 4 20.36 28.42 29.41
N LYS A 5 19.53 27.70 28.65
CA LYS A 5 19.76 27.46 27.21
C LYS A 5 19.69 28.80 26.50
N LYS A 6 20.82 29.28 25.97
CA LYS A 6 20.84 30.46 25.09
C LYS A 6 20.23 30.03 23.76
N ASP A 7 19.14 30.68 23.36
CA ASP A 7 18.50 30.45 22.07
C ASP A 7 19.47 30.82 20.93
N LEU A 8 20.06 29.80 20.30
CA LEU A 8 21.03 29.94 19.20
C LEU A 8 20.38 30.41 17.88
N HIS A 9 19.06 30.63 17.86
CA HIS A 9 18.27 30.89 16.65
C HIS A 9 18.13 32.38 16.28
N THR A 10 18.94 33.27 16.88
CA THR A 10 18.79 34.72 16.67
C THR A 10 19.99 35.37 15.96
N ILE A 11 20.73 34.62 15.14
CA ILE A 11 21.80 35.18 14.32
C ILE A 11 21.33 35.19 12.86
N LYS A 12 20.56 36.23 12.47
CA LYS A 12 20.07 36.39 11.09
C LYS A 12 21.16 36.78 10.09
N SER A 13 22.33 37.17 10.59
CA SER A 13 23.48 37.63 9.81
C SER A 13 24.75 37.32 10.60
N SER A 14 25.75 36.72 9.96
CA SER A 14 26.98 36.22 10.58
C SER A 14 27.83 37.29 11.29
N GLY A 15 27.46 38.57 11.21
CA GLY A 15 28.23 39.71 11.73
C GLY A 15 29.40 40.11 10.85
N PHE A 16 29.76 39.27 9.87
CA PHE A 16 30.79 39.56 8.88
C PHE A 16 30.13 40.11 7.61
N LYS A 17 30.49 41.34 7.24
CA LYS A 17 30.14 41.92 5.95
C LYS A 17 31.38 41.92 5.07
N MET A 18 31.22 41.47 3.83
CA MET A 18 32.29 41.54 2.84
C MET A 18 32.52 43.00 2.44
N PRO A 19 33.77 43.44 2.25
CA PRO A 19 34.06 44.76 1.70
C PRO A 19 33.41 44.92 0.32
N GLU A 20 33.00 46.15 0.04
CA GLU A 20 32.44 46.52 -1.26
C GLU A 20 33.46 46.23 -2.37
N ASN A 21 32.99 45.65 -3.47
CA ASN A 21 33.78 45.30 -4.65
C ASN A 21 34.95 44.33 -4.42
N TYR A 22 34.95 43.60 -3.29
CA TYR A 22 36.00 42.63 -2.97
C TYR A 22 36.10 41.52 -4.02
N LEU A 23 34.97 40.94 -4.43
CA LEU A 23 34.97 39.83 -5.39
C LEU A 23 35.20 40.31 -6.83
N GLU A 24 34.65 41.46 -7.22
CA GLU A 24 34.81 41.99 -8.58
C GLU A 24 36.27 42.24 -8.97
N SER A 25 37.10 42.62 -7.99
CA SER A 25 38.53 42.86 -8.20
C SER A 25 39.41 41.70 -7.70
N PHE A 26 38.82 40.57 -7.28
CA PHE A 26 39.56 39.42 -6.79
C PHE A 26 40.41 38.79 -7.89
N ASP A 27 39.81 38.51 -9.05
CA ASP A 27 40.48 37.84 -10.16
C ASP A 27 41.65 38.70 -10.68
N GLU A 28 41.43 40.01 -10.85
CA GLU A 28 42.48 40.95 -11.25
C GLU A 28 43.65 40.97 -10.26
N ARG A 29 43.37 40.94 -8.96
CA ARG A 29 44.42 40.89 -7.92
C ARG A 29 45.21 39.58 -7.98
N ILE A 30 44.54 38.45 -8.19
CA ILE A 30 45.20 37.15 -8.30
C ILE A 30 46.08 37.12 -9.55
N LEU A 31 45.54 37.48 -10.70
CA LEU A 31 46.29 37.51 -11.97
C LEU A 31 47.49 38.46 -11.89
N LYS A 32 47.30 39.68 -11.37
CA LYS A 32 48.39 40.63 -11.14
C LYS A 32 49.46 40.08 -10.21
N THR A 33 49.07 39.31 -9.19
CA THR A 33 50.03 38.68 -8.26
C THR A 33 50.83 37.58 -8.97
N LEU A 34 50.20 36.79 -9.84
CA LEU A 34 50.84 35.72 -10.62
C LEU A 34 51.77 36.26 -11.70
N GLU A 35 51.40 37.36 -12.35
CA GLU A 35 52.18 38.02 -13.40
C GLU A 35 53.41 38.76 -12.86
N THR A 36 53.42 39.12 -11.56
CA THR A 36 54.60 39.71 -10.93
C THR A 36 55.66 38.64 -10.62
N PRO A 37 56.78 38.57 -11.38
CA PRO A 37 57.76 37.48 -11.24
C PRO A 37 58.46 37.46 -9.88
N THR A 38 58.43 38.57 -9.15
CA THR A 38 59.03 38.70 -7.81
C THR A 38 58.21 38.07 -6.69
N SER A 39 56.90 37.87 -6.87
CA SER A 39 56.01 37.46 -5.78
C SER A 39 56.06 35.95 -5.53
N ILE A 40 56.06 35.14 -6.60
CA ILE A 40 56.10 33.67 -6.47
C ILE A 40 57.53 33.19 -6.20
N SER A 41 58.55 33.76 -6.86
CA SER A 41 59.95 33.35 -6.68
C SER A 41 60.55 33.71 -5.30
N LYS A 42 59.90 34.60 -4.53
CA LYS A 42 60.26 34.89 -3.13
C LYS A 42 59.71 33.87 -2.13
N VAL A 43 58.70 33.09 -2.51
CA VAL A 43 58.10 32.06 -1.65
C VAL A 43 58.92 30.78 -1.79
N LYS A 44 60.05 30.71 -1.08
CA LYS A 44 60.94 29.54 -1.09
C LYS A 44 60.44 28.39 -0.22
N GLU A 45 59.60 28.69 0.75
CA GLU A 45 59.02 27.70 1.66
C GLU A 45 57.50 27.89 1.68
N THR A 46 56.77 26.78 1.69
CA THR A 46 55.35 26.82 2.01
C THR A 46 55.23 27.37 3.43
N GLY A 47 54.55 28.50 3.63
CA GLY A 47 54.46 29.20 4.93
C GLY A 47 53.88 28.37 6.09
N PHE A 48 53.49 27.14 5.80
CA PHE A 48 53.05 26.13 6.75
C PHE A 48 54.14 25.06 6.85
N LYS A 49 54.81 25.02 8.00
CA LYS A 49 55.65 23.90 8.40
C LYS A 49 54.88 23.05 9.41
N VAL A 50 54.89 21.74 9.20
CA VAL A 50 54.32 20.80 10.18
C VAL A 50 55.17 20.88 11.46
N PRO A 51 54.54 20.91 12.65
CA PRO A 51 55.28 20.82 13.91
C PRO A 51 56.12 19.55 13.97
N LYS A 52 57.26 19.62 14.68
CA LYS A 52 58.10 18.44 14.92
C LYS A 52 57.25 17.34 15.55
N ASN A 53 57.38 16.12 15.02
CA ASN A 53 56.75 14.91 15.53
C ASN A 53 55.20 14.94 15.50
N TYR A 54 54.59 15.79 14.66
CA TYR A 54 53.12 15.85 14.53
C TYR A 54 52.51 14.50 14.17
N PHE A 55 53.04 13.83 13.14
CA PHE A 55 52.54 12.53 12.70
C PHE A 55 52.92 11.38 13.65
N GLU A 56 54.04 11.50 14.36
CA GLU A 56 54.48 10.50 15.35
C GLU A 56 53.56 10.52 16.58
N ALA A 57 53.18 11.71 17.06
CA ALA A 57 52.30 11.87 18.21
C ALA A 57 50.80 11.75 17.85
N LEU A 58 50.46 11.64 16.56
CA LEU A 58 49.08 11.55 16.09
C LEU A 58 48.45 10.23 16.54
N ASP A 59 49.15 9.12 16.32
CA ASP A 59 48.65 7.78 16.66
C ASP A 59 48.48 7.64 18.18
N ASP A 60 49.48 8.09 18.95
CA ASP A 60 49.44 8.10 20.42
C ASP A 60 48.27 8.92 21.00
N GLN A 61 47.78 9.93 20.27
CA GLN A 61 46.64 10.74 20.68
C GLN A 61 45.30 10.22 20.16
N LEU A 62 45.27 9.56 19.01
CA LEU A 62 44.04 9.06 18.38
C LEU A 62 43.62 7.71 18.95
N ILE A 63 44.55 6.77 19.10
CA ILE A 63 44.27 5.42 19.60
C ILE A 63 43.53 5.43 20.94
N PRO A 64 43.95 6.18 21.98
CA PRO A 64 43.22 6.19 23.25
C PRO A 64 41.83 6.83 23.13
N LYS A 65 41.65 7.84 22.27
CA LYS A 65 40.33 8.49 22.04
C LYS A 65 39.35 7.59 21.29
N LEU A 66 39.84 6.70 20.43
CA LEU A 66 39.04 5.71 19.72
C LEU A 66 38.76 4.47 20.58
N ALA A 67 39.70 4.12 21.48
CA ALA A 67 39.56 3.00 22.41
C ALA A 67 38.62 3.32 23.58
N THR A 68 38.50 4.59 23.99
CA THR A 68 37.44 5.05 24.89
C THR A 68 36.11 5.05 24.15
N LYS A 69 35.51 3.85 24.05
CA LYS A 69 34.12 3.67 23.67
C LYS A 69 33.26 4.19 24.83
N ASP A 70 33.12 5.50 24.93
CA ASP A 70 32.03 6.08 25.69
C ASP A 70 30.76 5.43 25.18
N GLN A 71 30.14 4.65 26.05
CA GLN A 71 28.91 3.92 25.76
C GLN A 71 27.87 5.00 25.49
N THR A 72 27.68 5.35 24.22
CA THR A 72 26.63 6.27 23.82
C THR A 72 25.35 5.71 24.41
N LYS A 73 24.66 6.52 25.23
CA LYS A 73 23.40 6.14 25.86
C LYS A 73 22.35 5.94 24.78
N VAL A 74 22.38 4.77 24.15
CA VAL A 74 21.40 4.34 23.17
C VAL A 74 20.17 3.89 23.93
N ILE A 75 19.09 4.67 23.80
CA ILE A 75 17.77 4.19 24.16
C ILE A 75 17.28 3.32 23.00
N SER A 76 16.89 2.09 23.31
CA SER A 76 16.21 1.20 22.38
C SER A 76 14.88 1.84 21.97
N LEU A 77 14.69 2.11 20.67
CA LEU A 77 13.60 2.98 20.22
C LEU A 77 12.24 2.28 20.12
N ILE A 78 12.13 0.98 19.81
CA ILE A 78 10.84 0.27 19.80
C ILE A 78 11.08 -1.23 20.07
N SER A 79 10.32 -1.81 21.02
CA SER A 79 10.21 -3.26 21.16
C SER A 79 9.13 -3.78 20.20
N TRP A 80 9.53 -4.52 19.16
CA TRP A 80 8.60 -5.14 18.18
C TRP A 80 7.52 -6.02 18.82
N LYS A 81 7.75 -6.46 20.07
CA LYS A 81 6.74 -7.17 20.86
C LYS A 81 5.48 -6.32 21.12
N LYS A 82 5.61 -5.00 21.29
CA LYS A 82 4.47 -4.09 21.47
C LYS A 82 3.75 -3.80 20.14
N ALA A 83 4.50 -3.77 19.04
CA ALA A 83 3.94 -3.63 17.69
C ALA A 83 3.11 -4.86 17.29
N LEU A 84 3.54 -6.07 17.65
CA LEU A 84 2.80 -7.30 17.38
C LEU A 84 1.43 -7.33 18.07
N TYR A 85 1.34 -6.90 19.34
CA TYR A 85 0.07 -6.77 20.06
C TYR A 85 -0.87 -5.72 19.46
N SER A 86 -0.33 -4.64 18.90
CA SER A 86 -1.12 -3.59 18.23
C SER A 86 -1.81 -4.09 16.96
N SER A 87 -1.25 -5.08 16.26
CA SER A 87 -1.81 -5.60 15.01
C SER A 87 -3.09 -6.41 15.21
N ALA A 88 -3.18 -7.19 16.30
CA ALA A 88 -4.38 -7.99 16.59
C ALA A 88 -5.58 -7.10 16.92
N ILE A 89 -5.35 -6.00 17.64
CA ILE A 89 -6.39 -5.03 18.00
C ILE A 89 -6.84 -4.26 16.75
N ALA A 90 -5.93 -3.90 15.84
CA ALA A 90 -6.31 -3.24 14.60
C ALA A 90 -7.21 -4.13 13.71
N ALA A 91 -6.87 -5.40 13.54
CA ALA A 91 -7.69 -6.34 12.74
C ALA A 91 -9.08 -6.55 13.35
N SER A 92 -9.19 -6.68 14.68
CA SER A 92 -10.49 -6.83 15.34
C SER A 92 -11.33 -5.55 15.28
N ILE A 93 -10.72 -4.37 15.35
CA ILE A 93 -11.42 -3.08 15.15
C ILE A 93 -11.88 -2.92 13.70
N VAL A 94 -11.05 -3.26 12.71
CA VAL A 94 -11.42 -3.21 11.29
C VAL A 94 -12.55 -4.19 10.99
N LEU A 95 -12.47 -5.42 11.51
CA LEU A 95 -13.54 -6.41 11.38
C LEU A 95 -14.82 -5.93 12.06
N MET A 96 -14.74 -5.37 13.27
CA MET A 96 -15.88 -4.80 13.98
C MET A 96 -16.52 -3.67 13.16
N VAL A 97 -15.73 -2.71 12.65
CA VAL A 97 -16.26 -1.62 11.81
C VAL A 97 -16.89 -2.17 10.52
N ALA A 98 -16.29 -3.16 9.87
CA ALA A 98 -16.86 -3.78 8.67
C ALA A 98 -18.20 -4.47 8.95
N LEU A 99 -18.32 -5.21 10.05
CA LEU A 99 -19.59 -5.86 10.43
C LEU A 99 -20.67 -4.85 10.84
N PHE A 100 -20.33 -3.82 11.61
CA PHE A 100 -21.32 -2.83 12.07
C PHE A 100 -21.73 -1.83 10.98
N ASN A 101 -20.87 -1.55 9.98
CA ASN A 101 -21.16 -0.61 8.91
C ASN A 101 -21.99 -1.23 7.75
N THR A 102 -22.12 -2.56 7.72
CA THR A 102 -22.91 -3.28 6.71
C THR A 102 -24.36 -3.52 7.17
N TYR A 103 -24.78 -2.98 8.33
CA TYR A 103 -26.07 -3.30 8.95
C TYR A 103 -27.27 -2.51 8.41
N ASN A 104 -27.07 -1.61 7.45
CA ASN A 104 -28.12 -0.72 6.97
C ASN A 104 -28.82 -1.16 5.67
N ASP A 105 -28.25 -2.12 4.94
CA ASP A 105 -28.88 -2.67 3.74
C ASP A 105 -29.54 -4.01 4.09
N GLN A 106 -30.87 -4.04 4.05
CA GLN A 106 -31.60 -5.29 4.11
C GLN A 106 -31.41 -5.98 2.75
N PRO A 107 -30.86 -7.21 2.70
CA PRO A 107 -30.68 -7.91 1.44
C PRO A 107 -32.04 -8.09 0.77
N THR A 108 -32.13 -7.68 -0.48
CA THR A 108 -33.31 -7.85 -1.32
C THR A 108 -33.13 -9.06 -2.23
N PHE A 109 -34.22 -9.58 -2.79
CA PHE A 109 -34.12 -10.66 -3.79
C PHE A 109 -33.32 -10.26 -5.03
N GLY A 110 -33.12 -8.97 -5.29
CA GLY A 110 -32.28 -8.48 -6.39
C GLY A 110 -30.77 -8.65 -6.14
N ASP A 111 -30.36 -8.86 -4.88
CA ASP A 111 -28.96 -9.07 -4.49
C ASP A 111 -28.55 -10.55 -4.58
N LEU A 112 -29.48 -11.44 -4.92
CA LEU A 112 -29.26 -12.87 -5.01
C LEU A 112 -28.66 -13.24 -6.38
N GLU A 113 -27.43 -13.75 -6.38
CA GLU A 113 -26.81 -14.27 -7.59
C GLU A 113 -27.48 -15.57 -8.06
N ILE A 114 -27.62 -15.74 -9.37
CA ILE A 114 -28.26 -16.91 -9.99
C ILE A 114 -27.55 -18.20 -9.61
N SER A 115 -26.22 -18.20 -9.51
CA SER A 115 -25.44 -19.36 -9.07
C SER A 115 -25.85 -19.86 -7.68
N ASN A 116 -26.17 -18.95 -6.76
CA ASN A 116 -26.60 -19.33 -5.41
C ASN A 116 -28.01 -19.94 -5.43
N ILE A 117 -28.86 -19.54 -6.38
CA ILE A 117 -30.19 -20.13 -6.57
C ILE A 117 -30.06 -21.52 -7.19
N GLU A 118 -29.19 -21.69 -8.19
CA GLU A 118 -28.91 -22.98 -8.82
C GLU A 118 -28.34 -23.98 -7.81
N ASP A 119 -27.38 -23.55 -6.99
CA ASP A 119 -26.82 -24.36 -5.90
C ASP A 119 -27.91 -24.77 -4.91
N TYR A 120 -28.78 -23.85 -4.49
CA TYR A 120 -29.89 -24.15 -3.59
C TYR A 120 -30.89 -25.14 -4.18
N ILE A 121 -31.26 -24.99 -5.46
CA ILE A 121 -32.17 -25.90 -6.16
C ILE A 121 -31.54 -27.29 -6.35
N SER A 122 -30.22 -27.36 -6.49
CA SER A 122 -29.50 -28.61 -6.69
C SER A 122 -29.23 -29.38 -5.40
N ASP A 123 -29.01 -28.66 -4.29
CA ASP A 123 -28.74 -29.27 -2.98
C ASP A 123 -30.02 -29.75 -2.27
N GLU A 124 -31.16 -29.10 -2.53
CA GLU A 124 -32.45 -29.51 -1.98
C GLU A 124 -33.13 -30.56 -2.87
N ASP A 125 -33.66 -31.62 -2.26
CA ASP A 125 -34.41 -32.67 -2.96
C ASP A 125 -35.86 -32.20 -3.23
N PHE A 126 -36.03 -31.34 -4.24
CA PHE A 126 -37.36 -30.92 -4.69
C PHE A 126 -38.08 -32.05 -5.44
N SER A 127 -39.29 -32.38 -5.00
CA SER A 127 -40.17 -33.31 -5.71
C SER A 127 -40.96 -32.61 -6.82
N ASN A 128 -41.49 -33.39 -7.77
CA ASN A 128 -42.38 -32.85 -8.80
C ASN A 128 -43.65 -32.24 -8.19
N GLU A 129 -44.13 -32.78 -7.05
CA GLU A 129 -45.25 -32.26 -6.29
C GLU A 129 -44.96 -30.87 -5.70
N ASP A 130 -43.73 -30.61 -5.26
CA ASP A 130 -43.32 -29.30 -4.75
C ASP A 130 -43.37 -28.25 -5.86
N PHE A 131 -42.86 -28.57 -7.05
CA PHE A 131 -42.98 -27.69 -8.21
C PHE A 131 -44.43 -27.51 -8.66
N ALA A 132 -45.24 -28.58 -8.65
CA ALA A 132 -46.65 -28.53 -9.00
C ALA A 132 -47.43 -27.56 -8.10
N SER A 133 -47.08 -27.49 -6.81
CA SER A 133 -47.71 -26.57 -5.86
C SER A 133 -47.47 -25.08 -6.15
N LEU A 134 -46.39 -24.75 -6.89
CA LEU A 134 -46.07 -23.38 -7.30
C LEU A 134 -46.95 -22.89 -8.44
N PHE A 135 -47.51 -23.81 -9.24
CA PHE A 135 -48.45 -23.46 -10.31
C PHE A 135 -49.84 -23.22 -9.72
N SER A 136 -50.23 -21.94 -9.59
CA SER A 136 -51.64 -21.61 -9.33
C SER A 136 -52.50 -21.86 -10.57
N GLU A 137 -53.81 -22.09 -10.40
CA GLU A 137 -54.77 -22.31 -11.50
C GLU A 137 -54.73 -21.16 -12.54
N ASP A 138 -54.44 -19.93 -12.07
CA ASP A 138 -54.25 -18.74 -12.91
C ASP A 138 -52.96 -18.75 -13.75
N ASN A 139 -51.94 -19.55 -13.39
CA ASN A 139 -50.73 -19.72 -14.20
C ASN A 139 -50.92 -20.77 -15.30
N LEU A 140 -51.88 -21.67 -15.16
CA LEU A 140 -52.22 -22.72 -16.12
C LEU A 140 -53.26 -22.22 -17.13
N THR A 141 -53.08 -21.00 -17.66
CA THR A 141 -53.99 -20.51 -18.70
C THR A 141 -53.70 -21.22 -20.02
N LEU A 142 -54.76 -21.70 -20.67
CA LEU A 142 -54.70 -22.34 -21.99
C LEU A 142 -53.90 -21.50 -23.01
N ASN A 143 -53.99 -20.17 -22.94
CA ASN A 143 -53.26 -19.27 -23.83
C ASN A 143 -51.73 -19.40 -23.73
N ALA A 144 -51.18 -19.67 -22.54
CA ALA A 144 -49.74 -19.88 -22.37
C ALA A 144 -49.23 -21.13 -23.09
N PHE A 145 -50.10 -22.12 -23.30
CA PHE A 145 -49.81 -23.34 -24.06
C PHE A 145 -50.14 -23.22 -25.56
N MET A 146 -50.84 -22.17 -25.99
CA MET A 146 -51.18 -21.95 -27.40
C MET A 146 -50.11 -21.15 -28.14
N ASP A 147 -49.28 -20.38 -27.42
CA ASP A 147 -48.15 -19.63 -27.98
C ASP A 147 -46.89 -20.49 -28.19
N SER A 148 -46.87 -21.74 -27.68
CA SER A 148 -45.83 -22.69 -28.04
C SER A 148 -46.08 -23.23 -29.44
N ASN A 149 -45.16 -22.93 -30.35
CA ASN A 149 -45.12 -23.56 -31.68
C ASN A 149 -44.75 -25.04 -31.51
N LEU A 150 -45.75 -25.89 -31.28
CA LEU A 150 -45.59 -27.35 -31.29
C LEU A 150 -45.58 -27.81 -32.74
N GLU A 151 -44.42 -28.20 -33.25
CA GLU A 151 -44.32 -28.81 -34.57
C GLU A 151 -44.88 -30.24 -34.55
N ASP A 152 -45.59 -30.62 -35.62
CA ASP A 152 -46.21 -31.95 -35.76
C ASP A 152 -45.18 -33.09 -35.59
N SER A 153 -43.92 -32.88 -36.00
CA SER A 153 -42.83 -33.85 -35.83
C SER A 153 -42.55 -34.18 -34.37
N ASN A 154 -42.62 -33.20 -33.48
CA ASN A 154 -42.36 -33.38 -32.06
C ASN A 154 -43.50 -34.18 -31.40
N ILE A 155 -44.73 -33.97 -31.87
CA ILE A 155 -45.90 -34.72 -31.42
C ILE A 155 -45.81 -36.17 -31.92
N GLU A 156 -45.49 -36.37 -33.20
CA GLU A 156 -45.31 -37.69 -33.79
C GLU A 156 -44.23 -38.50 -33.06
N GLU A 157 -43.06 -37.90 -32.81
CA GLU A 157 -41.96 -38.57 -32.12
C GLU A 157 -42.32 -38.92 -30.67
N TYR A 158 -43.03 -38.05 -29.96
CA TYR A 158 -43.49 -38.35 -28.60
C TYR A 158 -44.46 -39.53 -28.58
N LEU A 159 -45.44 -39.55 -29.50
CA LEU A 159 -46.43 -40.63 -29.61
C LEU A 159 -45.77 -41.95 -30.00
N LEU A 160 -44.82 -41.95 -30.93
CA LEU A 160 -44.09 -43.15 -31.32
C LEU A 160 -43.23 -43.72 -30.19
N ASN A 161 -42.66 -42.87 -29.34
CA ASN A 161 -41.76 -43.29 -28.27
C ASN A 161 -42.49 -43.66 -26.97
N ASN A 162 -43.72 -43.19 -26.77
CA ASN A 162 -44.46 -43.37 -25.50
C ASN A 162 -45.82 -44.06 -25.65
N SER A 163 -46.27 -44.36 -26.88
CA SER A 163 -47.51 -45.11 -27.14
C SER A 163 -47.21 -46.33 -27.99
N SER A 164 -47.84 -47.46 -27.65
CA SER A 164 -47.74 -48.66 -28.47
C SER A 164 -48.79 -48.65 -29.58
N LEU A 165 -48.54 -49.37 -30.67
CA LEU A 165 -49.48 -49.49 -31.79
C LEU A 165 -50.81 -50.16 -31.36
N GLU A 166 -50.80 -50.96 -30.29
CA GLU A 166 -52.00 -51.55 -29.70
C GLU A 166 -52.88 -50.49 -29.03
N ASP A 167 -52.28 -49.53 -28.32
CA ASP A 167 -52.98 -48.44 -27.63
C ASP A 167 -53.71 -47.49 -28.59
N LEU A 168 -53.29 -47.44 -29.87
CA LEU A 168 -53.85 -46.57 -30.92
C LEU A 168 -54.98 -47.24 -31.71
N ILE A 169 -55.15 -48.56 -31.59
CA ILE A 169 -56.11 -49.35 -32.37
C ILE A 169 -57.33 -49.75 -31.51
N GLU A 170 -57.26 -49.63 -30.19
CA GLU A 170 -58.34 -50.03 -29.27
C GLU A 170 -59.48 -49.00 -29.09
N GLU A 171 -59.88 -48.33 -30.18
CA GLU A 171 -61.17 -47.61 -30.32
C GLU A 171 -61.82 -47.90 -31.68
#